data_AF-A0A7X0VS55-F1
#
_entry.id   AF-A0A7X0VS55-F1
#
_cell.length_a   1.000
_cell.length_b   1.000
_cell.length_c   1.000
_cell.angle_alpha   90.00
_cell.angle_beta   90.00
_cell.angle_gamma   90.00
#
_symmetry.space_group_name_H-M   'P 1'
#
loop_
_entity.id
_entity.type
_entity.pdbx_description
1 polymer ?
#
loop_
_entity_poly.entity_id
_entity_poly.type
_entity_poly.pdbx_seq_one_letter_code
_entity_poly.pdbx_strand_id
1 'polypeptide(L)'
;MRVVNAKIIASRNDGIDIKFSNGMREFVAALEKSAIAFEDIKNNEVNVKVYSMIRNCCSAAPLYVLESGKNEDEDLEIKELLDVFIKLIGKDIKEIL
;
A
#
# COMPACT_ATOMS: atom_id res chain seq x y z
N MET A 1 11.03 1.75 2.62
CA MET A 1 11.08 2.12 1.18
C MET A 1 10.92 3.63 0.98
N ARG A 2 11.61 4.27 0.02
CA ARG A 2 11.36 5.70 -0.32
C ARG A 2 10.04 5.83 -1.11
N VAL A 3 9.20 6.80 -0.76
CA VAL A 3 8.00 7.18 -1.54
C VAL A 3 8.15 8.60 -2.03
N VAL A 4 7.98 8.81 -3.33
CA VAL A 4 8.05 10.13 -4.00
C VAL A 4 6.66 10.67 -4.27
N ASN A 5 5.73 9.81 -4.66
CA ASN A 5 4.32 10.13 -4.85
C ASN A 5 3.45 8.94 -4.45
N ALA A 6 2.20 9.20 -4.09
CA ALA A 6 1.19 8.20 -3.78
C ALA A 6 -0.18 8.70 -4.25
N LYS A 7 -1.06 7.77 -4.65
CA LYS A 7 -2.43 8.06 -5.07
C LYS A 7 -3.32 6.85 -4.81
N ILE A 8 -4.53 7.09 -4.30
CA ILE A 8 -5.57 6.06 -4.17
C ILE A 8 -6.11 5.76 -5.57
N ILE A 9 -6.04 4.48 -5.98
CA ILE A 9 -6.49 4.04 -7.31
C ILE A 9 -7.75 3.17 -7.26
N ALA A 10 -8.08 2.60 -6.11
CA ALA A 10 -9.33 1.88 -5.87
C ALA A 10 -9.71 1.95 -4.39
N SER A 11 -11.01 1.98 -4.13
CA SER A 11 -11.60 1.79 -2.79
C SER A 11 -12.66 0.70 -2.88
N ARG A 12 -12.64 -0.22 -1.93
CA ARG A 12 -13.52 -1.39 -1.81
C ARG A 12 -14.00 -1.48 -0.36
N ASN A 13 -15.09 -2.22 -0.15
CA ASN A 13 -15.61 -2.44 1.21
C ASN A 13 -14.62 -3.19 2.14
N ASP A 14 -13.67 -3.91 1.55
CA ASP A 14 -12.67 -4.75 2.22
C ASP A 14 -11.25 -4.21 2.09
N GLY A 15 -11.04 -3.01 1.54
CA GLY A 15 -9.71 -2.46 1.41
C GLY A 15 -9.56 -1.27 0.46
N ILE A 16 -8.34 -0.76 0.39
CA ILE A 16 -7.95 0.31 -0.53
C ILE A 16 -6.67 -0.06 -1.26
N ASP A 17 -6.54 0.39 -2.50
CA ASP A 17 -5.31 0.25 -3.27
C ASP A 17 -4.64 1.61 -3.43
N ILE A 18 -3.40 1.71 -2.97
CA ILE A 18 -2.57 2.90 -3.09
C ILE A 18 -1.47 2.61 -4.10
N LYS A 19 -1.49 3.32 -5.23
CA LYS A 19 -0.38 3.32 -6.18
C LYS A 19 0.66 4.34 -5.75
N PHE A 20 1.93 3.95 -5.71
CA PHE A 20 3.01 4.85 -5.32
C PHE A 20 4.28 4.60 -6.14
N SER A 21 5.17 5.59 -6.17
CA SER A 21 6.47 5.48 -6.83
C SER A 21 7.61 5.75 -5.86
N ASN A 22 8.71 5.01 -6.01
CA ASN A 22 9.98 5.31 -5.34
C ASN A 22 10.91 6.21 -6.18
N GLY A 23 10.44 6.72 -7.32
CA GLY A 23 11.22 7.49 -8.30
C GLY A 23 11.86 6.65 -9.41
N MET A 24 11.94 5.33 -9.25
CA MET A 24 12.45 4.40 -10.28
C MET A 24 11.36 3.46 -10.79
N ARG A 25 10.50 2.97 -9.90
CA ARG A 25 9.44 2.01 -10.20
C ARG A 25 8.13 2.45 -9.58
N GLU A 26 7.05 1.93 -10.16
CA GLU A 26 5.71 2.04 -9.60
C GLU A 26 5.35 0.75 -8.86
N PHE A 27 4.65 0.92 -7.75
CA PHE A 27 4.17 -0.13 -6.88
C PHE A 27 2.70 0.10 -6.57
N VAL A 28 2.03 -0.96 -6.15
CA VAL A 28 0.69 -0.92 -5.58
C VAL A 28 0.76 -1.55 -4.20
N ALA A 29 0.31 -0.82 -3.20
CA ALA A 29 0.02 -1.35 -1.88
C ALA A 29 -1.49 -1.62 -1.78
N ALA A 30 -1.86 -2.88 -1.67
CA ALA A 30 -3.20 -3.30 -1.31
C ALA A 30 -3.31 -3.37 0.21
N LEU A 31 -4.18 -2.56 0.80
CA LEU A 31 -4.47 -2.53 2.23
C LEU A 31 -5.82 -3.19 2.45
N GLU A 32 -5.86 -4.31 3.17
CA GLU A 32 -7.02 -5.17 3.29
C GLU A 32 -7.45 -5.31 4.76
N LYS A 33 -8.71 -4.96 5.03
CA LYS A 33 -9.41 -5.20 6.29
C LYS A 33 -10.91 -5.10 6.04
N SER A 34 -11.70 -6.02 6.60
CA SER A 34 -13.16 -5.89 6.56
C SER A 34 -13.59 -4.62 7.30
N ALA A 35 -14.39 -3.76 6.65
CA ALA A 35 -14.81 -2.46 7.19
C ALA A 35 -13.63 -1.61 7.66
N ILE A 36 -12.65 -1.43 6.77
CA ILE A 36 -11.45 -0.63 7.01
C ILE A 36 -11.81 0.83 7.37
N ALA A 37 -11.28 1.29 8.49
CA ALA A 37 -11.33 2.69 8.93
C ALA A 37 -9.95 3.34 8.79
N PHE A 38 -9.93 4.67 8.74
CA PHE A 38 -8.68 5.45 8.70
C PHE A 38 -7.76 5.15 9.89
N GLU A 39 -8.34 5.00 11.09
CA GLU A 39 -7.63 4.67 12.32
C GLU A 39 -6.93 3.31 12.25
N ASP A 40 -7.48 2.34 11.51
CA ASP A 40 -6.85 1.03 11.34
C ASP A 40 -5.50 1.16 10.60
N ILE A 41 -5.46 2.00 9.58
CA ILE A 41 -4.24 2.29 8.82
C ILE A 41 -3.22 2.98 9.72
N LYS A 42 -3.66 3.95 10.52
CA LYS A 42 -2.80 4.67 11.47
C LYS A 42 -2.22 3.77 12.56
N ASN A 43 -2.98 2.76 12.99
CA ASN A 43 -2.57 1.83 14.02
C ASN A 43 -1.83 0.59 13.44
N ASN A 44 -1.66 0.51 12.12
CA ASN A 44 -1.07 -0.64 11.42
C ASN A 44 -1.87 -1.94 11.61
N GLU A 45 -3.19 -1.83 11.77
CA GLU A 45 -4.11 -2.94 11.96
C GLU A 45 -4.77 -3.38 10.65
N VAL A 46 -4.03 -3.32 9.54
CA VAL A 46 -4.47 -3.68 8.19
C VAL A 46 -3.47 -4.66 7.58
N ASN A 47 -3.95 -5.61 6.77
CA ASN A 47 -3.05 -6.48 6.02
C ASN A 47 -2.55 -5.73 4.79
N VAL A 48 -1.24 -5.71 4.58
CA VAL A 48 -0.63 -4.99 3.47
C VAL A 48 0.11 -5.94 2.55
N LYS A 49 -0.19 -5.86 1.25
CA LYS A 49 0.61 -6.49 0.19
C LYS A 49 1.08 -5.44 -0.78
N VAL A 50 2.40 -5.32 -0.90
CA VAL A 50 3.03 -4.44 -1.88
C VAL A 50 3.53 -5.26 -3.05
N TYR A 51 3.10 -4.91 -4.25
CA TYR A 51 3.55 -5.56 -5.47
C TYR A 51 3.88 -4.55 -6.57
N SER A 52 4.77 -4.95 -7.47
CA SER A 52 5.02 -4.24 -8.72
C SER A 52 4.62 -5.13 -9.89
N MET A 53 4.01 -4.55 -10.92
CA MET A 53 3.64 -5.30 -12.11
C MET A 53 4.84 -5.40 -13.05
N ILE A 54 5.41 -6.59 -13.21
CA ILE A 54 6.40 -6.84 -14.24
C ILE A 54 5.65 -7.13 -15.53
N ARG A 55 5.77 -6.22 -16.50
CA ARG A 55 5.25 -6.39 -17.86
C ARG A 55 6.37 -6.88 -18.77
N ASN A 56 6.28 -8.14 -19.16
CA ASN A 56 7.01 -8.63 -20.33
C ASN A 56 6.13 -8.46 -21.57
N CYS A 57 6.74 -8.48 -22.76
CA CYS A 57 6.08 -8.24 -24.04
C CYS A 57 4.82 -9.10 -24.30
N CYS A 58 4.64 -10.21 -23.57
CA CYS A 58 3.50 -11.13 -23.72
C CYS A 58 2.79 -11.49 -22.40
N SER A 59 3.20 -10.96 -21.24
CA SER A 59 2.62 -11.35 -19.93
C SER A 59 2.85 -10.29 -18.86
N ALA A 60 1.83 -10.06 -18.03
CA ALA A 60 1.96 -9.24 -16.82
C ALA A 60 1.82 -10.14 -15.59
N ALA A 61 2.81 -10.11 -14.69
CA ALA A 61 2.77 -10.85 -13.43
C ALA A 61 3.09 -9.91 -12.26
N PRO A 62 2.39 -10.04 -11.10
CA PRO A 62 2.75 -9.31 -9.91
C PRO A 62 4.03 -9.90 -9.29
N LEU A 63 5.00 -9.04 -9.00
CA LEU A 63 6.12 -9.37 -8.12
C LEU A 63 5.83 -8.75 -6.75
N TYR A 64 5.58 -9.61 -5.75
CA TYR A 64 5.42 -9.18 -4.36
C TYR A 64 6.76 -8.74 -3.78
N VAL A 65 6.74 -7.60 -3.11
CA VAL A 65 7.92 -6.93 -2.55
C VAL A 65 7.86 -6.90 -1.04
N LEU A 66 6.67 -6.63 -0.48
CA LEU A 66 6.42 -6.65 0.96
C LEU A 66 5.08 -7.34 1.23
N GLU A 67 5.03 -8.15 2.28
CA GLU A 67 3.81 -8.82 2.74
C GLU A 67 3.75 -8.84 4.27
N SER A 68 2.66 -8.30 4.83
CA SER A 68 2.42 -8.31 6.27
C SER A 68 2.47 -9.72 6.86
N GLY A 69 3.14 -9.88 7.99
CA GLY A 69 3.28 -11.12 8.75
C GLY A 69 4.27 -12.13 8.15
N LYS A 70 4.99 -11.77 7.08
CA LYS A 70 6.00 -12.65 6.46
C LYS A 70 7.29 -12.70 7.28
N ASN A 71 7.78 -11.56 7.76
CA ASN A 71 8.89 -11.43 8.70
C ASN A 71 8.90 -10.03 9.34
N GLU A 72 9.63 -9.89 10.45
CA GLU A 72 9.68 -8.65 11.24
C GLU A 72 10.25 -7.46 10.47
N ASP A 73 11.23 -7.68 9.59
CA ASP A 73 11.84 -6.62 8.78
C ASP A 73 10.85 -6.03 7.77
N GLU A 74 10.08 -6.89 7.08
CA GLU A 74 9.02 -6.48 6.16
C GLU A 74 7.88 -5.75 6.89
N ASP A 75 7.49 -6.22 8.07
CA ASP A 75 6.46 -5.58 8.89
C ASP A 75 6.89 -4.18 9.35
N LEU A 76 8.15 -4.01 9.74
CA LEU A 76 8.71 -2.70 10.08
C LEU A 76 8.70 -1.76 8.87
N GLU A 77 9.10 -2.25 7.69
CA GLU A 77 9.11 -1.45 6.47
C GLU A 77 7.69 -1.07 6.03
N ILE A 78 6.71 -1.96 6.20
CA ILE A 78 5.29 -1.67 5.94
C ILE A 78 4.79 -0.57 6.88
N LYS A 79 5.13 -0.63 8.17
CA LYS A 79 4.74 0.42 9.13
C LYS A 79 5.26 1.80 8.71
N GLU A 80 6.53 1.88 8.33
CA GLU A 80 7.11 3.13 7.80
C GLU A 80 6.39 3.59 6.53
N LEU A 81 6.01 2.65 5.65
CA LEU A 81 5.29 2.95 4.42
C LEU A 81 3.90 3.54 4.70
N LEU A 82 3.14 2.96 5.63
CA LEU A 82 1.84 3.46 6.05
C LEU A 82 1.93 4.87 6.65
N ASP A 83 2.92 5.12 7.50
CA ASP A 83 3.20 6.46 8.05
C ASP A 83 3.45 7.49 6.94
N VAL A 84 4.16 7.10 5.88
CA VAL A 84 4.42 7.97 4.73
C VAL A 84 3.15 8.22 3.91
N PHE A 85 2.31 7.20 3.69
CA PHE A 85 1.02 7.40 3.02
C PHE A 85 0.11 8.37 3.78
N ILE A 86 0.03 8.25 5.11
CA ILE A 86 -0.76 9.17 5.94
C ILE A 86 -0.24 10.61 5.78
N LYS A 87 1.08 10.81 5.74
CA LYS A 87 1.68 12.14 5.55
C LYS A 87 1.38 12.73 4.16
N LEU A 88 1.39 11.92 3.11
CA LEU A 88 1.25 12.39 1.73
C LEU A 88 -0.21 12.55 1.29
N ILE A 89 -1.05 11.58 1.62
CA ILE A 89 -2.42 11.44 1.10
C ILE A 89 -3.44 11.13 2.20
N GLY A 90 -3.10 11.30 3.48
CA GLY A 90 -3.99 10.94 4.60
C GLY A 90 -5.33 11.67 4.61
N LYS A 91 -5.39 12.90 4.07
CA LYS A 91 -6.67 13.62 3.88
C LYS A 91 -7.57 12.89 2.90
N ASP A 92 -7.04 12.51 1.75
CA ASP A 92 -7.77 11.80 0.70
C ASP A 92 -8.25 10.42 1.19
N ILE A 93 -7.42 9.71 1.98
CA ILE A 93 -7.81 8.44 2.59
C ILE A 93 -9.01 8.64 3.51
N LYS A 94 -8.98 9.67 4.36
CA LYS A 94 -10.05 9.99 5.31
C LYS A 94 -11.35 10.46 4.66
N GLU A 95 -11.30 10.99 3.44
CA GLU A 95 -12.51 11.38 2.69
C GLU A 95 -13.23 10.18 2.05
N ILE A 96 -12.52 9.07 1.83
CA ILE A 96 -13.01 7.89 1.10
C ILE A 96 -13.43 6.75 2.03
N LEU A 97 -12.86 6.69 3.25
CA LEU A 97 -13.19 5.73 4.30
C LEU A 97 -14.10 6.37 5.35
#